data_AF-A0A0G0UKL6-F1
#
_entry.id   AF-A0A0G0UKL6-F1
#
_cell.length_a   1.000
_cell.length_b   1.000
_cell.length_c   1.000
_cell.angle_alpha   90.00
_cell.angle_beta   90.00
_cell.angle_gamma   90.00
#
_symmetry.space_group_name_H-M   'P 1'
#
loop_
_entity.id
_entity.type
_entity.pdbx_description
1 polymer ?
#
loop_
_entity_poly.entity_id
_entity_poly.type
_entity_poly.pdbx_seq_one_letter_code
_entity_poly.pdbx_strand_id
1 'polypeptide(L)'
;MGVAAIILGFIFKISEQEWFSLILVIASVLILELINTAVEAIVDMISPEIQEKAKIAKDVSAGAVLVSSIAAVFVGAILFLPKIFQ
;
A
#
# COMPACT_ATOMS: atom_id res chain seq x y z
N MET A 1 -6.75 4.79 4.56
CA MET A 1 -6.03 4.02 5.61
C MET A 1 -4.83 4.79 6.18
N GLY A 2 -3.90 5.30 5.35
CA GLY A 2 -2.69 5.99 5.84
C GLY A 2 -2.94 7.14 6.83
N VAL A 3 -3.91 8.02 6.56
CA VAL A 3 -4.26 9.12 7.48
C VAL A 3 -4.71 8.62 8.85
N ALA A 4 -5.53 7.58 8.90
CA ALA A 4 -5.98 6.99 10.16
C ALA A 4 -4.78 6.41 10.95
N ALA A 5 -3.86 5.72 10.27
CA ALA A 5 -2.67 5.17 10.90
C ALA A 5 -1.73 6.27 11.45
N ILE A 6 -1.62 7.41 10.75
CA ILE A 6 -0.88 8.59 11.24
C ILE A 6 -1.53 9.15 12.51
N ILE A 7 -2.85 9.31 12.53
CA ILE A 7 -3.58 9.79 13.73
C ILE A 7 -3.34 8.84 14.91
N LEU A 8 -3.43 7.53 14.68
CA LEU A 8 -3.14 6.53 15.72
C LEU A 8 -1.68 6.60 16.20
N GLY A 9 -0.72 6.85 15.30
CA GLY A 9 0.69 7.08 15.64
C GLY A 9 0.88 8.20 16.66
N PHE A 10 0.15 9.32 16.51
CA PHE A 10 0.17 10.41 17.48
C PHE A 10 -0.51 10.05 18.80
N ILE A 11 -1.68 9.37 18.75
CA ILE A 11 -2.43 8.96 19.94
C ILE A 11 -1.61 8.00 20.82
N PHE A 12 -1.00 6.98 20.21
CA PHE A 12 -0.22 5.96 20.90
C PHE A 12 1.25 6.34 21.14
N LYS A 13 1.65 7.57 20.78
CA LYS A 13 3.00 8.12 20.97
C LYS A 13 4.08 7.12 20.55
N ILE A 14 4.01 6.67 19.29
CA ILE A 14 5.00 5.76 18.73
C ILE A 14 6.37 6.45 18.62
N SER A 15 7.44 5.69 18.80
CA SER A 15 8.83 6.13 18.75
C SER A 15 9.23 6.53 17.32
N GLU A 16 10.35 7.24 17.19
CA GLU A 16 10.85 7.72 15.89
C GLU A 16 11.11 6.57 14.90
N GLN A 17 11.56 5.41 15.39
CA GLN A 17 11.82 4.22 14.57
C GLN A 17 10.51 3.57 14.08
N GLU A 18 9.48 3.57 14.93
CA GLU A 18 8.14 3.11 14.58
C GLU A 18 7.51 4.05 13.53
N TRP A 19 7.71 5.36 13.66
CA TRP A 19 7.30 6.36 12.66
C TRP A 19 7.96 6.15 11.31
N PHE A 20 9.27 5.88 11.27
CA PHE A 20 9.98 5.61 10.02
C PHE A 20 9.37 4.40 9.28
N SER A 21 9.11 3.33 10.02
CA SER A 21 8.47 2.11 9.49
C SER A 21 7.05 2.40 8.98
N LEU A 22 6.28 3.19 9.72
CA LEU A 22 4.91 3.57 9.34
C LEU A 22 4.88 4.43 8.07
N ILE A 23 5.78 5.43 7.97
CA ILE A 23 5.87 6.31 6.80
C ILE A 23 6.29 5.50 5.58
N LEU A 24 7.30 4.63 5.70
CA LEU A 24 7.75 3.78 4.60
C LEU A 24 6.64 2.88 4.07
N VAL A 25 5.87 2.24 4.96
CA VAL A 25 4.83 1.32 4.52
C VAL A 25 3.68 2.07 3.83
N ILE A 26 3.28 3.24 4.35
CA ILE A 26 2.28 4.10 3.70
C ILE A 26 2.78 4.58 2.33
N ALA A 27 4.04 5.04 2.25
CA ALA A 27 4.63 5.49 1.01
C ALA A 27 4.70 4.34 -0.03
N SER A 28 5.05 3.13 0.38
CA SER A 28 5.11 1.97 -0.51
C SER A 28 3.77 1.63 -1.15
N VAL A 29 2.67 1.66 -0.38
CA VAL A 29 1.32 1.43 -0.90
C VAL A 29 0.94 2.49 -1.93
N LEU A 30 1.21 3.77 -1.62
CA LEU A 30 0.92 4.88 -2.53
C LEU A 30 1.74 4.80 -3.82
N ILE A 31 3.04 4.48 -3.71
CA ILE A 31 3.91 4.31 -4.88
C ILE A 31 3.37 3.18 -5.77
N LEU A 32 2.96 2.05 -5.18
CA LEU A 32 2.42 0.93 -5.95
C LEU A 32 1.06 1.25 -6.57
N GLU A 33 0.21 2.03 -5.92
CA GLU A 33 -1.05 2.51 -6.51
C GLU A 33 -0.81 3.41 -7.73
N LEU A 34 0.19 4.30 -7.64
CA LEU A 34 0.60 5.16 -8.75
C LEU A 34 1.19 4.35 -9.90
N ILE A 35 2.02 3.35 -9.59
CA ILE A 35 2.54 2.40 -10.58
C ILE A 35 1.38 1.63 -11.21
N ASN A 36 0.38 1.20 -10.43
CA ASN A 36 -0.78 0.49 -10.96
C ASN A 36 -1.55 1.33 -11.97
N THR A 37 -1.82 2.59 -11.63
CA THR A 37 -2.46 3.55 -12.52
C THR A 37 -1.64 3.77 -13.80
N ALA A 38 -0.31 3.86 -13.67
CA ALA A 38 0.58 4.01 -14.83
C ALA A 38 0.57 2.77 -15.74
N VAL A 39 0.57 1.56 -15.17
CA VAL A 39 0.48 0.31 -15.92
C VAL A 39 -0.87 0.20 -16.63
N GLU A 40 -1.97 0.51 -15.96
CA GLU A 40 -3.30 0.55 -16.56
C GLU A 40 -3.35 1.50 -17.76
N ALA A 41 -2.85 2.73 -17.60
CA ALA A 41 -2.81 3.73 -18.66
C ALA A 41 -1.94 3.29 -19.87
N ILE A 42 -0.78 2.69 -19.60
CA ILE A 42 0.09 2.16 -20.67
C ILE A 42 -0.60 1.02 -21.41
N VAL A 43 -1.21 0.08 -20.68
CA VAL A 43 -1.92 -1.07 -21.27
C VAL A 43 -3.10 -0.59 -22.12
N ASP A 44 -3.89 0.37 -21.65
CA ASP A 44 -5.02 0.94 -22.40
C ASP A 44 -4.58 1.68 -23.66
N MET A 45 -3.40 2.32 -23.62
CA MET A 45 -2.84 3.01 -24.78
C MET A 45 -2.34 2.04 -25.87
N ILE A 46 -1.75 0.91 -25.48
CA ILE A 46 -1.12 -0.03 -26.44
C ILE A 46 -2.02 -1.21 -26.85
N SER A 47 -3.10 -1.47 -26.10
CA SER A 47 -4.06 -2.56 -26.37
C SER A 47 -5.49 -2.04 -26.30
N PRO A 48 -5.96 -1.30 -27.33
CA PRO A 48 -7.33 -0.78 -27.39
C PRO A 48 -8.39 -1.89 -27.44
N GLU A 49 -8.04 -3.10 -27.88
CA GLU A 49 -8.86 -4.31 -27.72
C GLU A 49 -8.34 -5.16 -26.57
N ILE A 50 -9.24 -5.69 -25.73
CA ILE A 50 -8.87 -6.50 -24.57
C ILE A 50 -8.23 -7.82 -25.05
N GLN A 51 -6.92 -7.92 -24.85
CA GLN A 51 -6.14 -9.14 -25.05
C GLN A 51 -5.87 -9.81 -23.71
N GLU A 52 -5.76 -11.15 -23.70
CA GLU A 52 -5.49 -11.92 -22.48
C GLU A 52 -4.23 -11.42 -21.73
N LYS A 53 -3.19 -11.04 -22.47
CA LYS A 53 -1.95 -10.50 -21.88
C LYS A 53 -2.15 -9.14 -21.21
N ALA A 54 -3.01 -8.27 -21.77
CA ALA A 54 -3.34 -6.98 -21.19
C ALA A 54 -4.06 -7.15 -19.85
N LYS A 55 -4.97 -8.12 -19.77
CA LYS A 55 -5.64 -8.49 -18.53
C LYS A 55 -4.64 -8.98 -17.46
N ILE A 56 -3.75 -9.90 -17.83
CA ILE A 56 -2.71 -10.41 -16.90
C ILE A 56 -1.85 -9.26 -16.36
N ALA A 57 -1.43 -8.31 -17.20
CA ALA A 57 -0.62 -7.18 -16.75
C ALA A 57 -1.35 -6.31 -15.71
N LYS A 58 -2.63 -6.01 -15.94
CA LYS A 58 -3.47 -5.27 -14.99
C LYS A 58 -3.69 -6.04 -13.70
N ASP A 59 -4.02 -7.33 -13.80
CA ASP A 59 -4.28 -8.19 -12.64
C ASP A 59 -3.03 -8.35 -11.74
N VAL A 60 -1.85 -8.52 -12.34
CA VAL A 60 -0.58 -8.61 -11.60
C VAL A 60 -0.25 -7.28 -10.92
N SER A 61 -0.48 -6.17 -11.61
CA SER A 61 -0.24 -4.84 -11.07
C SER A 61 -1.16 -4.52 -9.87
N ALA A 62 -2.45 -4.82 -9.98
CA ALA A 62 -3.39 -4.72 -8.86
C ALA A 62 -3.02 -5.69 -7.72
N GLY A 63 -2.53 -6.88 -8.06
CA GLY A 63 -2.00 -7.85 -7.10
C GLY A 63 -0.81 -7.30 -6.29
N ALA A 64 0.08 -6.51 -6.90
CA ALA A 64 1.19 -5.87 -6.20
C ALA A 64 0.71 -4.85 -5.15
N VAL A 65 -0.30 -4.04 -5.49
CA VAL A 65 -0.96 -3.12 -4.55
C VAL A 65 -1.57 -3.88 -3.38
N LEU A 66 -2.25 -5.02 -3.65
CA LEU A 66 -2.85 -5.85 -2.62
C LEU A 66 -1.81 -6.41 -1.64
N VAL A 67 -0.71 -6.96 -2.16
CA VAL A 67 0.39 -7.49 -1.34
C VAL A 67 0.98 -6.39 -0.44
N SER A 68 1.20 -5.19 -0.99
CA SER A 68 1.69 -4.05 -0.21
C SER A 68 0.69 -3.58 0.85
N SER A 69 -0.61 -3.58 0.53
CA SER A 69 -1.66 -3.23 1.47
C SER A 69 -1.75 -4.22 2.63
N ILE A 70 -1.59 -5.51 2.36
CA ILE A 70 -1.52 -6.56 3.39
C ILE A 70 -0.29 -6.35 4.29
N ALA A 71 0.88 -6.06 3.70
CA ALA A 71 2.07 -5.74 4.47
C ALA A 71 1.87 -4.50 5.37
N ALA A 72 1.17 -3.47 4.88
CA ALA A 72 0.82 -2.27 5.66
C ALA A 72 -0.06 -2.60 6.87
N VAL A 73 -1.02 -3.52 6.72
CA VAL A 73 -1.85 -3.99 7.84
C VAL A 73 -1.00 -4.71 8.89
N PHE A 74 -0.08 -5.59 8.47
CA PHE A 74 0.80 -6.29 9.41
C PHE A 74 1.74 -5.34 10.15
N VAL A 75 2.36 -4.37 9.45
CA VAL A 75 3.19 -3.35 10.10
C VAL A 75 2.36 -2.54 11.09
N GLY A 76 1.17 -2.07 10.69
CA GLY A 76 0.26 -1.37 11.60
C GLY A 76 -0.11 -2.20 12.82
N ALA A 77 -0.41 -3.48 12.65
CA ALA A 77 -0.71 -4.39 13.77
C ALA A 77 0.48 -4.50 14.72
N ILE A 78 1.70 -4.70 14.20
CA ILE A 78 2.93 -4.78 15.02
C ILE A 78 3.16 -3.49 15.82
N LEU A 79 2.91 -2.33 15.22
CA LEU A 79 3.11 -1.04 15.87
C LEU A 79 2.02 -0.71 16.91
N PHE A 80 0.76 -1.04 16.62
CA PHE A 80 -0.38 -0.56 17.42
C PHE A 80 -0.94 -1.61 18.40
N LEU A 81 -0.95 -2.91 18.09
CA LEU A 81 -1.50 -3.91 19.03
C LEU A 81 -0.82 -3.86 20.40
N PRO A 82 0.52 -3.86 20.51
CA PRO A 82 1.18 -3.84 21.82
C PRO A 82 0.78 -2.62 22.66
N LYS A 83 0.53 -1.47 22.03
CA LYS A 83 0.17 -0.23 22.71
C LYS A 83 -1.32 -0.13 23.08
N ILE A 84 -2.16 -1.01 22.54
CA ILE A 84 -3.57 -1.14 22.92
C ILE A 84 -3.72 -2.05 24.15
N PHE A 85 -2.86 -3.05 24.29
CA PHE A 85 -2.91 -4.05 25.37
C PHE A 85 -1.92 -3.79 26.52
N GLN A 86 -1.10 -2.74 26.43
CA GLN A 86 -0.25 -2.22 27.51
C GLN A 86 -0.90 -1.00 28.17
#